data_AF-A0A894JHS5-F1
#
_entry.id   AF-A0A894JHS5-F1
#
_cell.length_a   1.000
_cell.length_b   1.000
_cell.length_c   1.000
_cell.angle_alpha   90.00
_cell.angle_beta   90.00
_cell.angle_gamma   90.00
#
_symmetry.space_group_name_H-M   'P 1'
#
loop_
_entity.id
_entity.type
_entity.pdbx_description
1 polymer ?
#
loop_
_entity_poly.entity_id
_entity_poly.type
_entity_poly.pdbx_seq_one_letter_code
_entity_poly.pdbx_strand_id
1 'polypeptide(L)'
;MTRLEVLSVVFYSMFFSCFCSLMGVLGVYISKKSRLILSKKTSFECGFDQMSTPRVSFSMHFYHFGLLFLIFDVELLLLTPFILSALYSLGFKVSVEVLMWMAFFLVLVLGLVHEYREGTLEWKA
;
A
#
# COMPACT_ATOMS: atom_id res chain seq x y z
N MET A 1 -6.77 -15.36 -16.42
CA MET A 1 -5.98 -16.08 -15.42
C MET A 1 -6.52 -17.49 -15.30
N THR A 2 -5.79 -18.47 -15.79
CA THR A 2 -6.27 -19.87 -15.83
C THR A 2 -6.17 -20.51 -14.44
N ARG A 3 -7.00 -21.52 -14.12
CA ARG A 3 -6.94 -22.22 -12.82
C ARG A 3 -5.54 -22.78 -12.50
N LEU A 4 -4.75 -23.11 -13.52
CA LEU A 4 -3.37 -23.58 -13.40
C LEU A 4 -2.39 -22.48 -12.96
N GLU A 5 -2.55 -21.25 -13.45
CA GLU A 5 -1.73 -20.10 -13.04
C GLU A 5 -2.00 -19.71 -11.57
N VAL A 6 -3.25 -19.76 -11.14
CA VAL A 6 -3.59 -19.50 -9.74
C VAL A 6 -2.94 -20.56 -8.84
N LEU A 7 -3.01 -21.83 -9.25
CA LEU A 7 -2.40 -22.93 -8.53
C LEU A 7 -0.88 -22.79 -8.43
N SER A 8 -0.19 -22.39 -9.51
CA SER A 8 1.26 -22.17 -9.50
C SER A 8 1.66 -21.01 -8.58
N VAL A 9 0.94 -19.89 -8.60
CA VAL A 9 1.17 -18.75 -7.69
C VAL A 9 1.03 -19.17 -6.23
N VAL A 10 0.01 -19.96 -5.90
CA VAL A 10 -0.18 -20.47 -4.54
C VAL A 10 1.00 -21.33 -4.11
N PHE A 11 1.45 -22.27 -4.95
CA PHE A 11 2.62 -23.11 -4.64
C PHE A 11 3.89 -22.28 -4.41
N TYR A 12 4.17 -21.28 -5.25
CA TYR A 12 5.34 -20.42 -5.07
C TYR A 12 5.28 -19.61 -3.76
N SER A 13 4.11 -19.07 -3.41
CA SER A 13 3.94 -18.32 -2.15
C SER A 13 4.12 -19.19 -0.90
N MET A 14 3.67 -20.45 -0.94
CA MET A 14 3.85 -21.41 0.15
C MET A 14 5.32 -21.81 0.30
N PHE A 15 6.03 -22.01 -0.80
CA PHE A 15 7.45 -22.31 -0.77
C PHE A 15 8.25 -21.15 -0.17
N PHE A 16 7.97 -19.91 -0.60
CA PHE A 16 8.66 -18.73 -0.10
C PHE A 16 8.45 -18.51 1.40
N SER A 17 7.22 -18.65 1.90
CA SER A 17 6.93 -18.49 3.34
C SER A 17 7.61 -19.57 4.20
N CYS A 18 7.68 -20.82 3.70
CA CYS A 18 8.41 -21.91 4.34
C CYS A 18 9.92 -21.63 4.38
N PHE A 19 10.49 -21.10 3.29
CA PHE A 19 11.90 -20.73 3.25
C PHE A 19 12.22 -19.60 4.25
N CYS A 20 11.39 -18.56 4.31
CA CYS A 20 11.56 -17.47 5.28
C CYS A 20 11.48 -17.95 6.74
N SER A 21 10.53 -18.85 7.06
CA SER A 21 10.41 -19.37 8.43
C SER A 21 11.58 -20.29 8.80
N LEU A 22 12.07 -21.12 7.87
CA LEU A 22 13.26 -21.94 8.05
C LEU A 22 14.50 -21.07 8.34
N MET A 23 14.72 -20.03 7.54
CA MET A 23 15.81 -19.07 7.78
C MET A 23 15.68 -18.40 9.16
N GLY A 24 14.46 -18.06 9.60
CA GLY A 24 14.20 -17.53 10.93
C GLY A 24 14.59 -18.50 12.05
N VAL A 25 14.20 -19.78 11.94
CA VAL A 25 14.53 -20.82 12.94
C VAL A 25 16.03 -21.09 12.99
N LEU A 26 16.69 -21.17 11.83
CA LEU A 26 18.15 -21.31 11.77
C LEU A 26 18.85 -20.11 12.41
N GLY A 27 18.34 -18.89 12.19
CA GLY A 27 18.82 -17.68 12.84
C GLY A 27 18.74 -17.76 14.36
N VAL A 28 17.65 -18.29 14.92
CA VAL A 28 17.53 -18.50 16.37
C VAL A 28 18.48 -19.60 16.85
N TYR A 29 18.63 -20.69 16.10
CA TYR A 29 19.50 -21.81 16.47
C TYR A 29 20.99 -21.43 16.49
N ILE A 30 21.44 -20.64 15.51
CA ILE A 30 22.83 -20.14 15.42
C ILE A 30 23.08 -19.03 16.47
N SER A 31 22.04 -18.31 16.88
CA SER A 31 22.19 -17.17 17.80
C SER A 31 22.70 -17.59 19.17
N LYS A 32 23.90 -17.13 19.54
CA LYS A 32 24.47 -17.24 20.90
C LYS A 32 23.89 -16.23 21.91
N LYS A 33 22.75 -15.58 21.59
CA LYS A 33 22.20 -14.48 22.39
C LYS A 33 21.62 -15.01 23.72
N SER A 34 22.25 -14.64 24.84
CA SER A 34 21.67 -14.83 26.18
C SER A 34 20.32 -14.13 26.29
N ARG A 35 19.25 -14.91 26.48
CA ARG A 35 17.86 -14.40 26.62
C ARG A 35 17.58 -13.73 27.97
N LEU A 36 18.58 -13.67 28.85
CA LEU A 36 18.41 -13.30 30.25
C LEU A 36 18.89 -11.88 30.61
N ILE A 37 19.61 -11.19 29.73
CA ILE A 37 20.08 -9.82 30.04
C ILE A 37 18.90 -8.84 29.85
N LEU A 38 18.30 -8.42 30.96
CA LEU A 38 17.15 -7.51 31.01
C LEU A 38 17.42 -6.19 30.27
N SER A 39 18.64 -5.65 30.38
CA SER A 39 19.08 -4.41 29.73
C SER A 39 19.19 -4.51 28.20
N LYS A 40 19.16 -5.72 27.61
CA LYS A 40 19.05 -5.92 26.15
C LYS A 40 17.59 -6.03 25.67
N LYS A 41 16.63 -6.13 26.60
CA LYS A 41 15.19 -6.16 26.31
C LYS A 41 14.55 -4.78 26.40
N THR A 42 15.24 -3.79 26.97
CA THR A 42 14.84 -2.40 26.95
C THR A 42 15.21 -1.75 25.62
N SER A 43 14.30 -0.97 25.03
CA SER A 43 14.55 -0.14 23.84
C SER A 43 15.76 0.76 24.06
N PHE A 44 16.48 1.02 22.96
CA PHE A 44 17.75 1.73 22.97
C PHE A 44 17.60 3.19 23.42
N GLU A 45 18.48 3.55 24.35
CA GLU A 45 18.96 4.86 24.82
C GLU A 45 18.15 6.11 24.44
N CYS A 46 17.47 6.69 25.45
CA CYS A 46 17.51 8.12 25.82
C CYS A 46 16.35 8.49 26.76
N GLY A 47 16.09 7.70 27.81
CA GLY A 47 15.15 8.10 28.87
C GLY A 47 13.68 8.25 28.45
N PHE A 48 13.32 7.92 27.20
CA PHE A 48 11.92 7.81 26.80
C PHE A 48 11.36 6.50 27.35
N ASP A 49 10.41 6.64 28.27
CA ASP A 49 9.65 5.52 28.78
C ASP A 49 8.81 4.93 27.64
N GLN A 50 8.94 3.62 27.40
CA GLN A 50 8.13 2.92 26.39
C GLN A 50 6.64 2.94 26.74
N MET A 51 6.32 3.34 27.96
CA MET A 51 4.96 3.55 28.46
C MET A 51 4.44 4.94 28.09
N SER A 52 4.71 5.43 26.87
CA SER A 52 3.88 6.52 26.34
C SER A 52 2.45 5.99 26.20
N THR A 53 1.47 6.72 26.70
CA THR A 53 0.07 6.31 26.61
C THR A 53 -0.27 6.02 25.14
N PRO A 54 -0.92 4.90 24.79
CA PRO A 54 -1.23 4.53 23.40
C PRO A 54 -2.17 5.52 22.67
N ARG A 55 -2.53 6.63 23.32
CA ARG A 55 -3.42 7.70 22.85
C ARG A 55 -2.67 8.99 22.49
N VAL A 56 -1.39 8.92 22.15
CA VAL A 56 -0.73 10.10 21.59
C VAL A 56 -1.36 10.36 20.22
N SER A 57 -1.90 11.58 20.03
CA SER A 57 -2.46 11.98 18.75
C SER A 57 -1.37 11.95 17.70
N PHE A 58 -1.49 11.01 16.78
CA PHE A 58 -0.66 10.94 15.59
C PHE A 58 -0.97 12.15 14.68
N SER A 59 0.01 12.57 13.87
CA SER A 59 -0.18 13.72 12.99
C SER A 59 -1.36 13.48 12.04
N MET A 60 -2.29 14.43 11.98
CA MET A 60 -3.44 14.41 11.07
C MET A 60 -3.03 14.23 9.61
N HIS A 61 -1.81 14.63 9.22
CA HIS A 61 -1.32 14.48 7.84
C HIS A 61 -1.29 13.03 7.36
N PHE A 62 -0.90 12.08 8.20
CA PHE A 62 -0.87 10.67 7.80
C PHE A 62 -2.26 10.09 7.59
N TYR A 63 -3.27 10.62 8.29
CA TYR A 63 -4.66 10.24 8.05
C TYR A 63 -5.12 10.71 6.66
N HIS A 64 -4.83 11.96 6.29
CA HIS A 64 -5.19 12.50 4.97
C HIS A 64 -4.51 11.72 3.84
N PHE A 65 -3.22 11.37 4.00
CA PHE A 65 -2.53 10.53 3.02
C PHE A 65 -3.15 9.14 2.88
N GLY A 66 -3.51 8.49 4.00
CA GLY A 66 -4.17 7.18 3.97
C GLY A 66 -5.55 7.22 3.33
N LEU A 67 -6.33 8.28 3.59
CA LEU A 67 -7.64 8.49 2.98
C LEU A 67 -7.52 8.73 1.48
N LEU A 68 -6.60 9.61 1.06
CA LEU A 68 -6.34 9.92 -0.33
C LEU A 68 -5.85 8.69 -1.10
N PHE A 69 -4.95 7.88 -0.51
CA PHE A 69 -4.51 6.62 -1.11
C PHE A 69 -5.68 5.64 -1.31
N LEU A 70 -6.55 5.51 -0.32
CA LEU A 70 -7.73 4.63 -0.41
C LEU A 70 -8.68 5.06 -1.54
N ILE A 71 -8.94 6.37 -1.66
CA ILE A 71 -9.79 6.91 -2.71
C ILE A 71 -9.16 6.67 -4.09
N PHE A 72 -7.87 7.00 -4.27
CA PHE A 72 -7.18 6.80 -5.55
C PHE A 72 -7.07 5.32 -5.96
N ASP A 73 -6.94 4.40 -5.00
CA ASP A 73 -6.93 2.95 -5.29
C ASP A 73 -8.29 2.49 -5.85
N VAL A 74 -9.40 2.99 -5.28
CA VAL A 74 -10.75 2.72 -5.79
C VAL A 74 -10.97 3.36 -7.16
N GLU A 75 -10.47 4.57 -7.39
CA GLU A 75 -10.57 5.25 -8.69
C GLU A 75 -9.80 4.50 -9.80
N LEU A 76 -8.60 3.99 -9.49
CA LEU A 76 -7.82 3.18 -10.42
C LEU A 76 -8.51 1.85 -10.75
N LEU A 77 -9.17 1.23 -9.77
CA LEU A 77 -9.97 0.03 -10.00
C LEU A 77 -11.11 0.31 -11.01
N LEU A 78 -11.77 1.47 -10.89
CA LEU A 78 -12.83 1.89 -11.81
C LEU A 78 -12.31 2.21 -13.22
N LEU A 79 -11.07 2.71 -13.35
CA LEU A 79 -10.43 3.00 -14.65
C LEU A 79 -9.92 1.74 -15.37
N THR A 80 -9.55 0.69 -14.64
CA THR A 80 -9.00 -0.56 -15.18
C THR A 80 -9.84 -1.19 -16.32
N PRO A 81 -11.18 -1.36 -16.21
CA PRO A 81 -11.98 -1.94 -17.29
C PRO A 81 -12.00 -1.09 -18.56
N PHE A 82 -11.90 0.23 -18.45
CA PHE A 82 -11.80 1.14 -19.60
C PHE A 82 -10.48 0.95 -20.35
N ILE A 83 -9.36 0.86 -19.63
CA ILE A 83 -8.05 0.64 -20.25
C ILE A 83 -8.05 -0.70 -21.00
N LEU A 84 -8.60 -1.74 -20.39
CA LEU A 84 -8.73 -3.05 -21.01
C LEU A 84 -9.60 -3.00 -22.27
N SER A 85 -10.78 -2.37 -22.22
CA SER A 85 -11.67 -2.27 -23.39
C SER A 85 -11.04 -1.47 -24.53
N ALA A 86 -10.31 -0.39 -24.23
CA ALA A 86 -9.60 0.42 -25.21
C ALA A 86 -8.45 -0.35 -25.88
N LEU A 87 -7.76 -1.24 -25.17
CA LEU A 87 -6.69 -2.07 -25.72
C LEU A 87 -7.20 -3.21 -26.62
N TYR A 88 -8.33 -3.84 -26.26
CA TYR A 88 -8.90 -4.97 -27.02
C TYR A 88 -9.81 -4.53 -28.17
N SER A 89 -10.42 -3.35 -28.11
CA SER A 89 -11.20 -2.77 -29.21
C SER A 89 -10.26 -2.12 -30.23
N LEU A 90 -10.05 -2.79 -31.37
CA LEU A 90 -9.08 -2.42 -32.42
C LEU A 90 -9.43 -1.16 -33.23
N GLY A 91 -10.25 -0.25 -32.69
CA GLY A 91 -10.59 0.99 -33.36
C GLY A 91 -11.04 2.05 -32.38
N PHE A 92 -10.25 3.13 -32.30
CA PHE A 92 -10.69 4.43 -31.79
C PHE A 92 -11.74 5.02 -32.75
N LYS A 93 -12.91 4.40 -32.86
CA LYS A 93 -14.10 5.18 -33.22
C LYS A 93 -14.40 6.02 -31.99
N VAL A 94 -14.40 7.33 -32.17
CA VAL A 94 -14.87 8.29 -31.17
C VAL A 94 -16.36 8.01 -30.94
N SER A 95 -16.63 7.04 -30.07
CA SER A 95 -17.96 6.69 -29.60
C SER A 95 -18.28 7.55 -28.38
N VAL A 96 -19.58 7.66 -28.07
CA VAL A 96 -20.06 8.34 -26.86
C VAL A 96 -19.39 7.78 -25.60
N GLU A 97 -19.03 6.49 -25.60
CA GLU A 97 -18.36 5.82 -24.48
C GLU A 97 -16.98 6.42 -24.18
N VAL A 98 -16.15 6.66 -25.20
CA VAL A 98 -14.82 7.26 -25.01
C VAL A 98 -14.93 8.67 -24.43
N LEU A 99 -15.93 9.45 -24.88
CA LEU A 99 -16.17 10.80 -24.35
C LEU A 99 -16.56 10.76 -22.87
N MET A 100 -17.42 9.82 -22.47
CA MET A 100 -17.83 9.65 -21.06
C MET A 100 -16.64 9.26 -20.17
N TRP A 101 -15.77 8.36 -20.63
CA TRP A 101 -14.58 7.97 -19.88
C TRP A 101 -13.54 9.09 -19.78
N MET A 102 -13.37 9.88 -20.83
CA MET A 102 -12.51 11.07 -20.79
C MET A 102 -13.06 12.13 -19.83
N ALA A 103 -14.38 12.34 -19.81
CA ALA A 103 -15.02 13.23 -18.85
C ALA A 103 -14.84 12.74 -17.41
N PHE A 104 -15.00 11.43 -17.17
CA PHE A 104 -14.74 10.81 -15.88
C PHE A 104 -13.29 11.04 -15.42
N PHE A 105 -12.31 10.74 -16.28
CA PHE A 105 -10.90 10.98 -15.99
C PHE A 105 -10.60 12.45 -15.66
N LEU A 106 -11.22 13.39 -16.38
CA LEU A 106 -11.06 14.82 -16.13
C LEU A 106 -11.55 15.21 -14.73
N VAL A 107 -12.69 14.67 -14.28
CA VAL A 107 -13.19 14.89 -12.91
C VAL A 107 -12.20 14.39 -11.86
N LEU A 108 -11.57 13.23 -12.08
CA LEU A 108 -10.54 12.71 -11.15
C LEU A 108 -9.33 13.65 -11.06
N VAL A 109 -8.83 14.11 -12.21
CA VAL A 109 -7.70 15.06 -12.25
C VAL A 109 -8.06 16.37 -11.57
N LEU A 110 -9.26 16.90 -11.79
CA LEU A 110 -9.72 18.12 -11.12
C LEU A 110 -9.85 17.94 -9.61
N GLY A 111 -10.34 16.79 -9.14
CA GLY A 111 -10.40 16.45 -7.72
C GLY A 111 -9.02 16.47 -7.07
N LEU A 112 -8.04 15.82 -7.70
CA LEU A 112 -6.66 15.83 -7.23
C LEU A 112 -6.04 17.24 -7.22
N VAL A 113 -6.28 18.03 -8.26
CA VAL A 113 -5.79 19.41 -8.33
C VAL A 113 -6.41 20.29 -7.24
N HIS A 114 -7.70 20.08 -6.94
CA HIS A 114 -8.38 20.78 -5.85
C HIS A 114 -7.73 20.46 -4.50
N GLU A 115 -7.54 19.17 -4.20
CA GLU A 115 -6.92 18.76 -2.94
C GLU A 115 -5.46 19.23 -2.81
N TYR A 116 -4.71 19.25 -3.91
CA TYR A 116 -3.36 19.80 -3.94
C TYR A 116 -3.33 21.30 -3.61
N ARG A 117 -4.27 22.08 -4.14
CA ARG A 117 -4.37 23.53 -3.86
C ARG A 117 -4.73 23.84 -2.41
N GLU A 118 -5.46 22.95 -1.76
CA GLU A 118 -5.84 23.09 -0.35
C GLU A 118 -4.67 22.88 0.61
N GLY A 119 -3.50 22.44 0.11
CA GLY A 119 -2.27 22.32 0.89
C GLY A 119 -2.29 21.19 1.93
N THR A 120 -3.29 20.29 1.88
CA THR A 120 -3.39 19.11 2.75
C THR A 120 -2.20 18.17 2.56
N LEU A 121 -1.61 18.19 1.37
CA LEU A 121 -0.45 17.39 0.96
C LEU A 121 0.90 18.07 1.25
N GLU A 122 0.92 19.36 1.60
CA GLU A 122 2.18 20.05 1.88
C GLU A 122 2.66 19.73 3.29
N TRP A 123 3.86 19.17 3.36
CA TRP A 123 4.53 18.99 4.63
C TRP A 123 5.23 20.29 5.01
N LYS A 124 4.67 21.02 5.97
CA LYS A 124 5.45 22.03 6.70
C LYS A 124 6.37 21.27 7.65
N ALA A 125 7.66 21.37 7.37
CA ALA A 125 8.72 20.94 8.28
C ALA A 125 8.63 21.69 9.62
#